data_AF-A0A960CH23-F1
#
_entry.id   AF-A0A960CH23-F1
#
_cell.length_a   1.000
_cell.length_b   1.000
_cell.length_c   1.000
_cell.angle_alpha   90.00
_cell.angle_beta   90.00
_cell.angle_gamma   90.00
#
_symmetry.space_group_name_H-M   'P 1'
#
loop_
_entity.id
_entity.type
_entity.pdbx_description
1 polymer ?
#
loop_
_entity_poly.entity_id
_entity_poly.type
_entity_poly.pdbx_seq_one_letter_code
_entity_poly.pdbx_strand_id
1 'polypeptide(L)'
;MSEPRSRYARLTRDELAVLVPELLLIGQLIDRSGMAWCIQAFGRPEMLQIAIEEWAGSSPLYTRRMQKALKYEGTDIITIFKGLQLDIGAPPQFMDFRYTVHDRWHGEFHLDHCGALLDVEPMGPDYVKGMCHDIEDP
;
A
#
# COMPACT_ATOMS: atom_id res chain seq x y z
N MET A 1 -14.97 -21.30 20.72
CA MET A 1 -15.47 -19.91 20.74
C MET A 1 -15.73 -19.51 19.30
N SER A 2 -16.91 -18.96 18.97
CA SER A 2 -17.15 -18.43 17.61
C SER A 2 -16.24 -17.23 17.41
N GLU A 3 -15.43 -17.26 16.37
CA GLU A 3 -14.67 -16.09 15.94
C GLU A 3 -15.65 -14.93 15.68
N PRO A 4 -15.35 -13.69 16.12
CA PRO A 4 -16.19 -12.55 15.79
C PRO A 4 -16.22 -12.40 14.27
N ARG A 5 -17.39 -12.56 13.66
CA ARG A 5 -17.54 -12.27 12.23
C ARG A 5 -17.30 -10.78 12.01
N SER A 6 -16.41 -10.46 11.07
CA SER A 6 -16.16 -9.09 10.62
C SER A 6 -17.48 -8.36 10.33
N ARG A 7 -17.59 -7.09 10.72
CA ARG A 7 -18.79 -6.27 10.43
C ARG A 7 -19.05 -6.17 8.92
N TYR A 8 -18.00 -6.27 8.10
CA TYR A 8 -18.07 -6.26 6.64
C TYR A 8 -18.69 -7.53 6.05
N ALA A 9 -18.81 -8.62 6.81
CA ALA A 9 -19.36 -9.89 6.31
C ALA A 9 -20.86 -9.83 5.95
N ARG A 10 -21.54 -8.71 6.27
CA ARG A 10 -22.94 -8.45 5.91
C ARG A 10 -23.08 -7.72 4.57
N LEU A 11 -21.99 -7.18 4.03
CA LEU A 11 -21.98 -6.44 2.77
C LEU A 11 -21.93 -7.40 1.59
N THR A 12 -22.63 -7.04 0.53
CA THR A 12 -22.54 -7.68 -0.77
C THR A 12 -21.18 -7.40 -1.42
N ARG A 13 -20.84 -8.17 -2.46
CA ARG A 13 -19.61 -7.96 -3.22
C ARG A 13 -19.53 -6.55 -3.83
N ASP A 14 -20.65 -6.03 -4.31
CA ASP A 14 -20.69 -4.71 -4.95
C ASP A 14 -20.48 -3.59 -3.93
N GLU A 15 -21.08 -3.70 -2.75
CA GLU A 15 -20.83 -2.77 -1.63
C GLU A 15 -19.36 -2.84 -1.17
N LEU A 16 -18.79 -4.04 -1.08
CA LEU A 16 -17.37 -4.21 -0.74
C LEU A 16 -16.46 -3.61 -1.80
N ALA A 17 -16.80 -3.73 -3.09
CA ALA A 17 -16.01 -3.16 -4.18
C ALA A 17 -15.96 -1.62 -4.12
N VAL A 18 -17.03 -0.99 -3.66
CA VAL A 18 -17.06 0.47 -3.41
C VAL A 18 -16.28 0.84 -2.13
N LEU A 19 -16.39 0.03 -1.07
CA LEU A 19 -15.79 0.31 0.22
C LEU A 19 -14.26 0.07 0.27
N VAL A 20 -13.76 -0.93 -0.46
CA VAL A 20 -12.33 -1.31 -0.40
C VAL A 20 -11.40 -0.13 -0.67
N PRO A 21 -11.57 0.69 -1.73
CA PRO A 21 -10.74 1.87 -1.95
C PRO A 21 -10.72 2.85 -0.77
N GLU A 22 -11.85 3.03 -0.07
CA GLU A 22 -11.91 3.91 1.10
C GLU A 22 -11.11 3.33 2.27
N LEU A 23 -11.19 2.02 2.49
CA LEU A 23 -10.43 1.34 3.55
C LEU A 23 -8.92 1.37 3.29
N LEU A 24 -8.50 1.23 2.03
CA LEU A 24 -7.09 1.37 1.64
C LEU A 24 -6.59 2.80 1.91
N LEU A 25 -7.37 3.81 1.52
CA LEU A 25 -7.03 5.21 1.79
C LEU A 25 -6.94 5.51 3.29
N ILE A 26 -7.85 4.98 4.10
CA ILE A 26 -7.80 5.13 5.56
C ILE A 26 -6.49 4.57 6.12
N GLY A 27 -6.07 3.40 5.64
CA GLY A 27 -4.78 2.81 6.01
C GLY A 27 -3.62 3.77 5.76
N GLN A 28 -3.59 4.35 4.57
CA GLN A 28 -2.56 5.33 4.20
C GLN A 28 -2.61 6.60 5.07
N LEU A 29 -3.80 7.11 5.37
CA LEU A 29 -3.95 8.30 6.23
C LEU A 29 -3.48 8.04 7.67
N ILE A 30 -3.73 6.84 8.19
CA ILE A 30 -3.28 6.44 9.52
C ILE A 30 -1.75 6.45 9.57
N ASP A 31 -1.10 5.82 8.60
CA ASP A 31 0.37 5.78 8.52
C ASP A 31 0.97 7.20 8.51
N ARG A 32 0.52 8.06 7.58
CA ARG A 32 1.01 9.45 7.49
C ARG A 32 0.79 10.25 8.78
N SER A 33 -0.35 10.04 9.45
CA SER A 33 -0.63 10.70 10.72
C SER A 33 0.30 10.25 11.85
N GLY A 34 0.75 8.99 11.83
CA GLY A 34 1.67 8.42 12.80
C GLY A 34 3.11 8.93 12.63
N MET A 35 3.58 9.08 11.39
CA MET A 35 4.97 9.46 11.12
C MET A 35 5.34 10.84 11.66
N ALA A 36 4.42 11.80 11.64
CA ALA A 36 4.66 13.12 12.25
C ALA A 36 4.95 13.01 13.76
N TRP A 37 4.25 12.12 14.47
CA TRP A 37 4.52 11.86 15.87
C TRP A 37 5.86 11.15 16.07
N CYS A 38 6.21 10.18 15.20
CA CYS A 38 7.52 9.51 15.25
C CYS A 38 8.68 10.51 15.08
N ILE A 39 8.57 11.47 14.16
CA ILE A 39 9.56 12.55 14.00
C ILE A 39 9.70 13.34 15.30
N GLN A 40 8.57 13.74 15.91
CA GLN A 40 8.58 14.53 17.14
C GLN A 40 9.20 13.77 18.32
N ALA A 41 8.89 12.48 18.45
CA ALA A 41 9.30 11.66 19.58
C ALA A 41 10.74 11.16 19.47
N PHE A 42 11.19 10.79 18.26
CA PHE A 42 12.45 10.06 18.06
C PHE A 42 13.44 10.76 17.14
N GLY A 43 13.01 11.76 16.37
CA GLY A 43 13.82 12.37 15.34
C GLY A 43 13.65 11.70 13.98
N ARG A 44 14.23 12.33 12.96
CA ARG A 44 14.06 11.92 11.55
C ARG A 44 14.75 10.60 11.21
N PRO A 45 16.01 10.33 11.62
CA PRO A 45 16.68 9.07 11.30
C PRO A 45 15.93 7.85 11.86
N GLU A 46 15.45 7.97 13.11
CA GLU A 46 14.70 6.93 13.80
C GLU A 46 13.32 6.73 13.18
N MET A 47 12.62 7.80 12.80
CA MET A 47 11.37 7.69 12.04
C MET A 47 11.58 6.95 10.70
N LEU A 48 12.65 7.26 9.97
CA LEU A 48 12.96 6.57 8.71
C LEU A 48 13.16 5.06 8.93
N GLN A 49 13.90 4.67 9.98
CA GLN A 49 14.09 3.27 10.31
C GLN A 49 12.77 2.57 10.69
N ILE A 50 11.91 3.25 11.45
CA ILE A 50 10.57 2.74 11.79
C ILE A 50 9.76 2.49 10.50
N ALA A 51 9.76 3.44 9.57
CA ALA A 51 9.03 3.31 8.31
C ALA A 51 9.56 2.16 7.44
N ILE A 52 10.89 1.97 7.38
CA ILE A 52 11.51 0.83 6.67
C ILE A 52 11.03 -0.51 7.27
N GLU A 53 11.08 -0.65 8.59
CA GLU A 53 10.68 -1.88 9.27
C GLU A 53 9.19 -2.17 9.14
N GLU A 54 8.35 -1.14 9.25
CA GLU A 54 6.91 -1.24 9.08
C GLU A 54 6.55 -1.68 7.65
N TRP A 55 7.14 -1.03 6.64
CA TRP A 55 6.90 -1.33 5.23
C TRP A 55 7.35 -2.75 4.87
N ALA A 56 8.58 -3.13 5.24
CA ALA A 56 9.14 -4.45 4.97
C ALA A 56 8.39 -5.56 5.72
N GLY A 57 7.96 -5.30 6.96
CA GLY A 57 7.18 -6.23 7.78
C GLY A 57 5.76 -6.46 7.24
N SER A 58 5.18 -5.44 6.62
CA SER A 58 3.83 -5.49 6.09
C SER A 58 3.79 -6.20 4.73
N SER A 59 4.56 -5.72 3.75
CA SER A 59 4.42 -5.99 2.31
C SER A 59 4.26 -7.48 1.91
N PRO A 60 5.16 -8.41 2.29
CA PRO A 60 5.09 -9.80 1.80
C PRO A 60 4.08 -10.68 2.56
N LEU A 61 3.70 -10.28 3.78
CA LEU A 61 2.83 -11.09 4.64
C LEU A 61 1.36 -10.81 4.38
N TYR A 62 0.94 -9.54 4.30
CA TYR A 62 -0.46 -9.25 4.02
C TYR A 62 -0.81 -9.59 2.57
N THR A 63 0.10 -9.39 1.61
CA THR A 63 -0.14 -9.70 0.18
C THR A 63 -0.51 -11.17 -0.01
N ARG A 64 0.26 -12.10 0.58
CA ARG A 64 -0.06 -13.53 0.53
C ARG A 64 -1.37 -13.89 1.22
N ARG A 65 -1.66 -13.28 2.38
CA ARG A 65 -2.93 -13.49 3.10
C ARG A 65 -4.12 -13.00 2.29
N MET A 66 -3.98 -11.85 1.64
CA MET A 66 -4.99 -11.25 0.78
C MET A 66 -5.24 -12.10 -0.47
N GLN A 67 -4.18 -12.54 -1.16
CA GLN A 67 -4.26 -13.47 -2.29
C GLN A 67 -5.07 -14.70 -1.95
N LYS A 68 -4.77 -15.35 -0.82
CA LYS A 68 -5.49 -16.52 -0.34
C LYS A 68 -6.94 -16.22 0.02
N ALA A 69 -7.19 -15.13 0.73
CA ALA A 69 -8.55 -14.73 1.14
C ALA A 69 -9.46 -14.44 -0.06
N LEU A 70 -8.92 -13.81 -1.10
CA LEU A 70 -9.65 -13.40 -2.30
C LEU A 70 -9.49 -14.38 -3.47
N LYS A 71 -8.77 -15.49 -3.26
CA LYS A 71 -8.60 -16.62 -4.19
C LYS A 71 -7.99 -16.23 -5.54
N TYR A 72 -6.90 -15.46 -5.50
CA TYR A 72 -6.14 -15.07 -6.70
C TYR A 72 -4.63 -15.38 -6.58
N GLU A 73 -4.27 -16.36 -5.77
CA GLU A 73 -2.87 -16.80 -5.59
C GLU A 73 -2.21 -17.19 -6.92
N GLY A 74 -0.94 -16.79 -7.10
CA GLY A 74 -0.19 -16.98 -8.32
C GLY A 74 1.16 -16.25 -8.29
N THR A 75 1.92 -16.38 -9.37
CA THR A 75 3.29 -15.83 -9.48
C THR A 75 3.51 -15.10 -10.80
N ASP A 76 2.44 -14.81 -11.54
CA ASP A 76 2.47 -14.17 -12.85
C ASP A 76 2.12 -12.68 -12.76
N ILE A 77 2.28 -11.95 -13.87
CA ILE A 77 2.07 -10.49 -13.87
C ILE A 77 0.62 -10.12 -13.54
N ILE A 78 -0.33 -10.97 -13.92
CA ILE A 78 -1.76 -10.80 -13.62
C ILE A 78 -1.98 -10.84 -12.11
N THR A 79 -1.34 -11.79 -11.43
CA THR A 79 -1.39 -11.90 -9.97
C THR A 79 -0.77 -10.68 -9.28
N ILE A 80 0.40 -10.24 -9.76
CA ILE A 80 1.11 -9.07 -9.20
C ILE A 80 0.26 -7.80 -9.36
N PHE A 81 -0.22 -7.51 -10.57
CA PHE A 81 -1.05 -6.33 -10.82
C PHE A 81 -2.39 -6.38 -10.09
N LYS A 82 -2.97 -7.57 -9.93
CA LYS A 82 -4.18 -7.73 -9.10
C LYS A 82 -3.91 -7.44 -7.63
N GLY A 83 -2.73 -7.84 -7.14
CA GLY A 83 -2.26 -7.56 -5.80
C GLY A 83 -2.14 -6.06 -5.54
N LEU A 84 -1.44 -5.35 -6.43
CA LEU A 84 -1.24 -3.90 -6.31
C LEU A 84 -2.56 -3.11 -6.29
N GLN A 85 -3.58 -3.52 -7.05
CA GLN A 85 -4.91 -2.89 -7.00
C GLN A 85 -5.64 -3.00 -5.65
N LEU A 86 -5.19 -3.90 -4.78
CA LEU A 86 -5.79 -4.19 -3.49
C LEU A 86 -4.81 -3.93 -2.33
N ASP A 87 -3.65 -3.35 -2.66
CA ASP A 87 -2.57 -3.09 -1.71
C ASP A 87 -2.80 -1.77 -0.98
N ILE A 88 -2.53 -1.76 0.32
CA ILE A 88 -2.69 -0.57 1.17
C ILE A 88 -1.69 0.54 0.81
N GLY A 89 -0.53 0.18 0.27
CA GLY A 89 0.48 1.10 -0.25
C GLY A 89 0.18 1.62 -1.67
N ALA A 90 -0.86 1.10 -2.32
CA ALA A 90 -1.33 1.58 -3.63
C ALA A 90 -2.83 1.96 -3.65
N PRO A 91 -3.33 2.78 -2.70
CA PRO A 91 -4.74 3.19 -2.73
C PRO A 91 -5.02 4.01 -3.99
N PRO A 92 -6.06 3.71 -4.79
CA PRO A 92 -6.32 4.39 -6.07
C PRO A 92 -6.51 5.92 -5.96
N GLN A 93 -6.95 6.41 -4.81
CA GLN A 93 -7.13 7.84 -4.54
C GLN A 93 -5.82 8.55 -4.20
N PHE A 94 -4.76 7.80 -3.90
CA PHE A 94 -3.44 8.31 -3.50
C PHE A 94 -2.38 8.01 -4.56
N MET A 95 -2.50 6.89 -5.26
CA MET A 95 -1.60 6.39 -6.29
C MET A 95 -2.40 6.12 -7.58
N ASP A 96 -2.05 6.76 -8.70
CA ASP A 96 -2.70 6.52 -10.00
C ASP A 96 -1.93 5.48 -10.80
N PHE A 97 -1.94 4.23 -10.31
CA PHE A 97 -1.39 3.11 -11.06
C PHE A 97 -2.32 2.69 -12.18
N ARG A 98 -1.77 2.59 -13.39
CA ARG A 98 -2.46 2.09 -14.58
C ARG A 98 -1.69 0.93 -15.16
N TYR A 99 -2.37 -0.20 -15.35
CA TYR A 99 -1.72 -1.46 -15.67
C TYR A 99 -2.04 -1.91 -17.11
N THR A 100 -1.02 -2.36 -17.82
CA THR A 100 -1.12 -3.00 -19.13
C THR A 100 -0.52 -4.39 -19.04
N VAL A 101 -1.31 -5.43 -19.27
CA VAL A 101 -0.81 -6.81 -19.36
C VAL A 101 -0.48 -7.12 -20.81
N HIS A 102 0.77 -7.47 -21.11
CA HIS A 102 1.17 -7.90 -22.45
C HIS A 102 1.01 -9.41 -22.60
N ASP A 103 1.48 -10.19 -21.62
CA ASP A 103 1.30 -11.63 -21.55
C ASP A 103 1.38 -12.12 -20.09
N ARG A 104 1.54 -13.43 -19.86
CA ARG A 104 1.60 -14.02 -18.51
C ARG A 104 2.79 -13.50 -17.69
N TRP A 105 3.91 -13.21 -18.32
CA TRP A 105 5.18 -12.88 -17.66
C TRP A 105 5.61 -11.43 -17.88
N HIS A 106 4.95 -10.71 -18.78
CA HIS A 106 5.28 -9.32 -19.11
C HIS A 106 4.07 -8.40 -18.99
N GLY A 107 4.29 -7.23 -18.41
CA GLY A 107 3.33 -6.15 -18.31
C GLY A 107 4.06 -4.85 -17.98
N GLU A 108 3.31 -3.76 -18.10
CA GLU A 108 3.75 -2.41 -17.79
C GLU A 108 2.77 -1.80 -16.78
N PHE A 109 3.28 -0.97 -15.87
CA PHE A 109 2.44 -0.02 -15.17
C PHE A 109 2.93 1.40 -15.42
N HIS A 110 1.99 2.33 -15.47
CA HIS A 110 2.26 3.76 -15.49
C HIS A 110 1.72 4.38 -14.20
N LEU A 111 2.48 5.31 -13.61
CA LEU A 111 2.10 6.01 -12.39
C LEU A 111 2.04 7.52 -12.69
N ASP A 112 0.84 8.00 -13.04
CA ASP A 112 0.62 9.43 -13.36
C ASP A 112 0.75 10.32 -12.11
N HIS A 113 0.44 9.75 -10.94
CA HIS A 113 0.41 10.46 -9.67
C HIS A 113 0.89 9.55 -8.54
N CYS A 114 1.93 10.00 -7.83
CA CYS A 114 2.44 9.37 -6.62
C CYS A 114 2.18 10.29 -5.42
N GLY A 115 1.16 9.99 -4.63
CA GLY A 115 0.83 10.79 -3.44
C GLY A 115 1.96 10.79 -2.41
N ALA A 116 2.73 9.70 -2.31
CA ALA A 116 3.84 9.60 -1.36
C ALA A 116 4.93 10.61 -1.68
N LEU A 117 5.32 10.70 -2.96
CA LEU A 117 6.27 11.68 -3.47
C LEU A 117 5.75 13.10 -3.25
N LEU A 118 4.51 13.39 -3.64
CA LEU A 118 3.95 14.74 -3.56
C LEU A 118 3.84 15.26 -2.13
N ASP A 119 3.64 14.39 -1.15
CA ASP A 119 3.59 14.82 0.25
C ASP A 119 4.98 15.19 0.80
N VAL A 120 6.04 14.50 0.35
CA VAL A 120 7.40 14.73 0.86
C VAL A 120 8.23 15.68 0.00
N GLU A 121 7.84 15.89 -1.26
CA GLU A 121 8.53 16.80 -2.19
C GLU A 121 8.70 18.22 -1.62
N PRO A 122 7.68 18.84 -0.97
CA PRO A 122 7.84 20.15 -0.32
C PRO A 122 8.83 20.16 0.85
N MET A 123 9.16 18.99 1.41
CA MET A 123 10.08 18.84 2.55
C MET A 123 11.55 18.73 2.11
N GLY A 124 11.81 18.61 0.81
CA GLY A 124 13.15 18.66 0.23
C GLY A 124 13.74 17.29 -0.17
N PRO A 125 14.89 17.30 -0.86
CA PRO A 125 15.43 16.13 -1.56
C PRO A 125 15.79 14.96 -0.64
N ASP A 126 16.21 15.25 0.60
CA ASP A 126 16.54 14.18 1.55
C ASP A 126 15.28 13.38 1.95
N TYR A 127 14.12 14.04 2.09
CA TYR A 127 12.86 13.37 2.39
C TYR A 127 12.35 12.58 1.19
N VAL A 128 12.52 13.11 -0.02
CA VAL A 128 12.23 12.38 -1.26
C VAL A 128 13.07 11.11 -1.35
N LYS A 129 14.38 11.19 -1.11
CA LYS A 129 15.26 10.00 -1.11
C LYS A 129 14.83 8.99 -0.06
N GLY A 130 14.54 9.44 1.16
CA GLY A 130 14.09 8.54 2.24
C GLY A 130 12.83 7.77 1.85
N MET A 131 11.83 8.46 1.28
CA MET A 131 10.55 7.86 0.87
C MET A 131 10.68 6.98 -0.38
N CYS A 132 11.19 7.53 -1.47
CA CYS A 132 11.13 6.91 -2.80
C CYS A 132 12.33 6.02 -3.14
N HIS A 133 13.27 5.84 -2.22
CA HIS A 133 14.42 4.96 -2.40
C HIS A 133 14.66 4.15 -1.15
N ASP A 134 14.95 4.79 -0.02
CA ASP A 134 15.40 4.06 1.18
C ASP A 134 14.27 3.21 1.81
N ILE A 135 12.99 3.62 1.71
CA ILE A 135 11.83 2.82 2.15
C ILE A 135 11.35 1.84 1.07
N GLU A 136 11.32 2.25 -0.19
CA GLU A 136 10.82 1.42 -1.29
C GLU A 136 11.76 0.24 -1.61
N ASP A 137 13.07 0.42 -1.45
CA ASP A 137 14.12 -0.58 -1.69
C ASP A 137 15.24 -0.48 -0.62
N PRO A 138 14.96 -0.94 0.62
CA PRO A 138 15.86 -0.80 1.78
C PRO A 138 17.11 -1.68 1.75
#